data_AF-A0A937QB17-F1
#
_entry.id   AF-A0A937QB17-F1
#
_cell.length_a   1.000
_cell.length_b   1.000
_cell.length_c   1.000
_cell.angle_alpha   90.00
_cell.angle_beta   90.00
_cell.angle_gamma   90.00
#
_symmetry.space_group_name_H-M   'P 1'
#
loop_
_entity.id
_entity.type
_entity.pdbx_description
1 polymer ?
#
loop_
_entity_poly.entity_id
_entity_poly.type
_entity_poly.pdbx_seq_one_letter_code
_entity_poly.pdbx_strand_id
1 'polypeptide(L)'
;MGLTGIQIFKLLPKTNCGECSVPTCLAFAMNLAAGKAELDSCPYVSDEAKEQLAEASAPPIRPVAIGAGERAFKAGGETVMFRHEKTFYNPTGLAALVPSDMDSEVLDKKLKEWNALQYERVGLNLRPELVALKDVNGDGSVFAAHAKKIAEGSEFGLILMSDNIDTMQAGVDACSFKKPLLYAATDDNAEDMGTLAKEKDLPLVVKADSADGLIALSDKLTGMGLKDLVLDSGSRDIKQVFEDQVVIRRAPLKAGNRCLGFPTITFPCDMASNLDMETVIASMLIAKYAGIVVMSDFRGDSLFPLLLERLNIFTDPQRPMTVTEGIYEIGSPDENSPVLITTNFSLTYFIVSGEIEGSRVPSWLLIMDTEGLSVMTAWAAGKFSGDVVGIFVKKCGIADKIAHKKIVIPGYAASISGDLEEELPDWEIIIGPRDASLIPKSLKELA
;
A
#
# COMPACT_ATOMS: atom_id res chain seq x y z
N MET A 1 -12.40 4.77 -21.45
CA MET A 1 -11.66 5.11 -22.68
C MET A 1 -11.13 6.52 -22.48
N GLY A 2 -9.82 6.73 -22.52
CA GLY A 2 -9.25 8.08 -22.41
C GLY A 2 -9.62 8.96 -23.62
N LEU A 3 -9.41 10.27 -23.52
CA LEU A 3 -9.60 11.16 -24.67
C LEU A 3 -8.66 10.76 -25.81
N THR A 4 -9.20 10.75 -27.03
CA THR A 4 -8.38 10.65 -28.24
C THR A 4 -7.50 11.90 -28.36
N GLY A 5 -6.34 11.79 -29.02
CA GLY A 5 -5.48 12.95 -29.23
C GLY A 5 -6.17 14.11 -29.98
N ILE A 6 -7.21 13.81 -30.78
CA ILE A 6 -8.04 14.85 -31.43
C ILE A 6 -8.90 15.60 -30.39
N GLN A 7 -9.49 14.89 -29.43
CA GLN A 7 -10.28 15.52 -28.37
C GLN A 7 -9.40 16.36 -27.45
N ILE A 8 -8.20 15.87 -27.11
CA ILE A 8 -7.21 16.64 -26.32
C ILE A 8 -6.80 17.91 -27.06
N PHE A 9 -6.50 17.80 -28.37
CA PHE A 9 -6.10 18.95 -29.19
C PHE A 9 -7.13 20.08 -29.23
N LYS A 10 -8.43 19.77 -29.12
CA LYS A 10 -9.49 20.79 -29.09
C LYS A 10 -9.40 21.70 -27.87
N LEU A 11 -8.93 21.16 -26.74
CA LEU A 11 -8.80 21.82 -25.44
C LEU A 11 -7.43 22.53 -25.27
N LEU A 12 -6.47 22.29 -26.15
CA LEU A 12 -5.17 22.94 -26.10
C LEU A 12 -5.21 24.37 -26.68
N PRO A 13 -4.24 25.24 -26.32
CA PRO A 13 -4.16 26.63 -26.78
C PRO A 13 -3.91 26.82 -28.28
N LYS A 14 -3.52 25.77 -29.00
CA LYS A 14 -3.22 25.77 -30.45
C LYS A 14 -2.13 26.78 -30.88
N THR A 15 -1.22 27.14 -29.97
CA THR A 15 -0.13 28.09 -30.23
C THR A 15 0.99 27.49 -31.06
N ASN A 16 1.21 26.17 -31.00
CA ASN A 16 2.34 25.47 -31.62
C ASN A 16 3.71 26.09 -31.28
N CYS A 17 3.86 26.62 -30.05
CA CYS A 17 5.06 27.34 -29.60
C CYS A 17 6.30 26.45 -29.43
N GLY A 18 6.14 25.13 -29.30
CA GLY A 18 7.26 24.19 -29.10
C GLY A 18 7.82 24.13 -27.66
N GLU A 19 7.32 24.95 -26.74
CA GLU A 19 7.84 25.04 -25.36
C GLU A 19 7.63 23.76 -24.53
N CYS A 20 6.69 22.90 -24.93
CA CYS A 20 6.46 21.57 -24.35
C CYS A 20 7.39 20.49 -24.94
N SER A 21 8.51 20.88 -25.57
CA SER A 21 9.50 19.99 -26.21
C SER A 21 8.93 19.10 -27.32
N VAL A 22 7.82 19.51 -27.92
CA VAL A 22 7.18 18.84 -29.06
C VAL A 22 6.78 19.84 -30.14
N PRO A 23 6.88 19.48 -31.43
CA PRO A 23 6.84 20.44 -32.54
C PRO A 23 5.47 21.10 -32.78
N THR A 24 4.37 20.49 -32.34
CA THR A 24 3.02 21.04 -32.50
C THR A 24 2.13 20.67 -31.32
N CYS A 25 1.08 21.45 -31.06
CA CYS A 25 0.06 21.12 -30.07
C CYS A 25 -0.68 19.81 -30.41
N LEU A 26 -0.80 19.46 -31.70
CA LEU A 26 -1.38 18.16 -32.10
C LEU A 26 -0.45 17.00 -31.71
N ALA A 27 0.86 17.14 -31.93
CA ALA A 27 1.85 16.15 -31.48
C ALA A 27 1.84 16.01 -29.95
N PHE A 28 1.74 17.14 -29.22
CA PHE A 28 1.57 17.13 -27.77
C PHE A 28 0.32 16.36 -27.34
N ALA A 29 -0.81 16.62 -27.99
CA ALA A 29 -2.07 15.95 -27.71
C ALA A 29 -2.02 14.43 -27.97
N MET A 30 -1.31 13.99 -29.02
CA MET A 30 -1.10 12.56 -29.29
C MET A 30 -0.18 11.92 -28.25
N ASN A 31 0.85 12.63 -27.79
CA ASN A 31 1.72 12.16 -26.71
C ASN A 31 0.98 12.07 -25.37
N LEU A 32 0.13 13.04 -25.05
CA LEU A 32 -0.75 13.01 -23.87
C LEU A 32 -1.72 11.81 -23.93
N ALA A 33 -2.41 11.60 -25.05
CA ALA A 33 -3.32 10.46 -25.22
C ALA A 33 -2.62 9.10 -25.10
N ALA A 34 -1.32 9.04 -25.44
CA ALA A 34 -0.48 7.85 -25.33
C ALA A 34 0.25 7.73 -23.97
N GLY A 35 0.07 8.68 -23.04
CA GLY A 35 0.75 8.70 -21.74
C GLY A 35 2.27 8.94 -21.82
N LYS A 36 2.73 9.60 -22.89
CA LYS A 36 4.16 9.90 -23.14
C LYS A 36 4.57 11.32 -22.75
N ALA A 37 3.62 12.14 -22.32
CA ALA A 37 3.84 13.52 -21.90
C ALA A 37 2.87 13.85 -20.76
N GLU A 38 3.27 14.78 -19.89
CA GLU A 38 2.43 15.30 -18.80
C GLU A 38 1.83 16.65 -19.19
N LEU A 39 0.59 16.91 -18.79
CA LEU A 39 -0.14 18.13 -19.17
C LEU A 39 0.56 19.41 -18.69
N ASP A 40 1.22 19.33 -17.53
CA ASP A 40 1.99 20.41 -16.92
C ASP A 40 3.20 20.84 -17.76
N SER A 41 3.58 20.05 -18.77
CA SER A 41 4.63 20.45 -19.73
C SER A 41 4.21 21.60 -20.64
N CYS A 42 2.92 21.94 -20.70
CA CYS A 42 2.41 23.05 -21.50
C CYS A 42 2.05 24.24 -20.60
N PRO A 43 2.82 25.35 -20.64
CA PRO A 43 2.62 26.48 -19.72
C PRO A 43 1.37 27.31 -20.03
N TYR A 44 0.77 27.13 -21.22
CA TYR A 44 -0.33 27.95 -21.71
C TYR A 44 -1.72 27.27 -21.60
N VAL A 45 -1.80 26.05 -21.07
CA VAL A 45 -3.10 25.39 -20.87
C VAL A 45 -3.87 26.12 -19.78
N SER A 46 -5.06 26.61 -20.12
CA SER A 46 -6.00 27.24 -19.17
C SER A 46 -6.43 26.25 -18.08
N ASP A 47 -6.68 26.73 -16.87
CA ASP A 47 -7.09 25.89 -15.74
C ASP A 47 -8.36 25.06 -16.04
N GLU A 48 -9.33 25.62 -16.77
CA GLU A 48 -10.53 24.91 -17.23
C GLU A 48 -10.19 23.71 -18.13
N ALA A 49 -9.24 23.89 -19.06
CA ALA A 49 -8.76 22.81 -19.91
C ALA A 49 -7.93 21.79 -19.12
N LYS A 50 -7.19 22.21 -18.09
CA LYS A 50 -6.51 21.28 -17.17
C LYS A 50 -7.50 20.39 -16.45
N GLU A 51 -8.57 20.98 -15.91
CA GLU A 51 -9.58 20.23 -15.18
C GLU A 51 -10.30 19.22 -16.09
N GLN A 52 -10.73 19.64 -17.28
CA GLN A 52 -11.40 18.74 -18.24
C GLN A 52 -10.49 17.60 -18.72
N LEU A 53 -9.21 17.90 -19.00
CA LEU A 53 -8.24 16.89 -19.43
C LEU A 53 -7.87 15.94 -18.29
N ALA A 54 -7.72 16.46 -17.07
CA ALA A 54 -7.47 15.66 -15.87
C ALA A 54 -8.65 14.74 -15.57
N GLU A 55 -9.88 15.22 -15.66
CA GLU A 55 -11.09 14.43 -15.45
C GLU A 55 -11.23 13.31 -16.48
N ALA A 56 -10.96 13.60 -17.75
CA ALA A 56 -11.11 12.60 -18.80
C ALA A 56 -9.95 11.59 -18.84
N SER A 57 -8.81 11.95 -18.25
CA SER A 57 -7.65 11.06 -18.04
C SER A 57 -7.70 10.34 -16.69
N ALA A 58 -8.66 10.69 -15.81
CA ALA A 58 -8.78 10.11 -14.49
C ALA A 58 -8.97 8.59 -14.58
N PRO A 59 -8.28 7.81 -13.73
CA PRO A 59 -8.43 6.36 -13.68
C PRO A 59 -9.91 5.97 -13.59
N PRO A 60 -10.32 4.81 -14.16
CA PRO A 60 -11.70 4.32 -14.09
C PRO A 60 -12.27 4.35 -12.67
N ILE A 61 -11.43 4.02 -11.69
CA ILE A 61 -11.71 4.09 -10.26
C ILE A 61 -10.89 5.25 -9.70
N ARG A 62 -11.56 6.29 -9.21
CA ARG A 62 -10.90 7.48 -8.66
C ARG A 62 -10.12 7.11 -7.39
N PRO A 63 -8.89 7.62 -7.20
CA PRO A 63 -8.21 7.53 -5.93
C PRO A 63 -8.78 8.56 -4.96
N VAL A 64 -9.02 8.16 -3.71
CA VAL A 64 -9.52 9.01 -2.63
C VAL A 64 -8.48 9.05 -1.52
N ALA A 65 -8.05 10.25 -1.15
CA ALA A 65 -7.12 10.45 -0.04
C ALA A 65 -7.89 10.51 1.28
N ILE A 66 -7.43 9.75 2.27
CA ILE A 66 -8.08 9.64 3.59
C ILE A 66 -7.04 9.87 4.66
N GLY A 67 -7.39 10.68 5.67
CA GLY A 67 -6.49 11.01 6.75
C GLY A 67 -5.52 12.15 6.44
N ALA A 68 -4.78 12.56 7.47
CA ALA A 68 -3.68 13.51 7.37
C ALA A 68 -2.52 13.09 8.29
N GLY A 69 -1.29 13.48 7.93
CA GLY A 69 -0.08 13.11 8.66
C GLY A 69 0.49 11.75 8.24
N GLU A 70 1.19 11.07 9.15
CA GLU A 70 1.99 9.88 8.83
C GLU A 70 1.20 8.63 8.39
N ARG A 71 -0.08 8.54 8.76
CA ARG A 71 -0.98 7.43 8.38
C ARG A 71 -2.00 7.81 7.33
N ALA A 72 -1.83 8.99 6.70
CA ALA A 72 -2.61 9.33 5.53
C ALA A 72 -2.33 8.32 4.42
N PHE A 73 -3.39 7.84 3.77
CA PHE A 73 -3.27 6.88 2.68
C PHE A 73 -4.29 7.20 1.58
N LYS A 74 -4.20 6.48 0.47
CA LYS A 74 -5.15 6.55 -0.62
C LYS A 74 -5.84 5.22 -0.78
N ALA A 75 -7.12 5.23 -1.12
CA ALA A 75 -7.87 4.06 -1.57
C ALA A 75 -8.34 4.28 -3.01
N GLY A 76 -8.45 3.22 -3.82
CA GLY A 76 -8.90 3.33 -5.22
C GLY A 76 -7.76 3.61 -6.20
N GLY A 77 -8.01 4.32 -7.31
CA GLY A 77 -6.97 4.58 -8.34
C GLY A 77 -6.65 3.37 -9.24
N GLU A 78 -7.49 2.35 -9.16
CA GLU A 78 -7.20 1.02 -9.67
C GLU A 78 -7.63 0.82 -11.13
N THR A 79 -6.86 0.05 -11.90
CA THR A 79 -7.03 -0.04 -13.37
C THR A 79 -7.22 -1.46 -13.93
N VAL A 80 -7.10 -2.49 -13.10
CA VAL A 80 -7.16 -3.90 -13.53
C VAL A 80 -8.03 -4.74 -12.61
N MET A 81 -8.54 -5.86 -13.13
CA MET A 81 -9.27 -6.84 -12.32
C MET A 81 -8.29 -7.79 -11.63
N PHE A 82 -7.22 -8.17 -12.33
CA PHE A 82 -6.27 -9.16 -11.81
C PHE A 82 -4.88 -8.54 -11.76
N ARG A 83 -4.19 -8.70 -10.61
CA ARG A 83 -2.88 -8.08 -10.40
C ARG A 83 -1.86 -8.44 -11.47
N HIS A 84 -1.89 -9.66 -12.01
CA HIS A 84 -0.97 -10.11 -13.06
C HIS A 84 -1.21 -9.45 -14.44
N GLU A 85 -2.32 -8.73 -14.64
CA GLU A 85 -2.54 -7.91 -15.84
C GLU A 85 -1.68 -6.62 -15.78
N LYS A 86 -1.41 -6.10 -14.58
CA LYS A 86 -0.55 -4.93 -14.34
C LYS A 86 -0.04 -4.90 -12.90
N THR A 87 -0.70 -4.12 -12.03
CA THR A 87 -0.47 -4.04 -10.58
C THR A 87 -1.73 -3.46 -9.92
N PHE A 88 -1.91 -3.75 -8.64
CA PHE A 88 -2.77 -2.95 -7.76
C PHE A 88 -1.92 -1.84 -7.13
N TYR A 89 -2.45 -0.64 -6.99
CA TYR A 89 -1.68 0.55 -6.64
C TYR A 89 -1.82 0.98 -5.19
N ASN A 90 -3.05 0.96 -4.67
CA ASN A 90 -3.36 1.58 -3.38
C ASN A 90 -3.84 0.52 -2.40
N PRO A 91 -2.98 0.08 -1.45
CA PRO A 91 -3.29 -0.98 -0.49
C PRO A 91 -4.55 -0.71 0.33
N THR A 92 -5.30 -1.77 0.65
CA THR A 92 -6.50 -1.71 1.48
C THR A 92 -6.22 -1.09 2.85
N GLY A 93 -6.93 -0.03 3.23
CA GLY A 93 -6.85 0.55 4.57
C GLY A 93 -7.48 -0.36 5.61
N LEU A 94 -6.82 -0.54 6.76
CA LEU A 94 -7.34 -1.33 7.87
C LEU A 94 -7.81 -0.41 8.99
N ALA A 95 -9.08 -0.59 9.41
CA ALA A 95 -9.70 0.17 10.47
C ALA A 95 -10.18 -0.73 11.62
N ALA A 96 -10.13 -0.23 12.86
CA ALA A 96 -10.80 -0.85 14.00
C ALA A 96 -11.99 0.01 14.45
N LEU A 97 -13.12 -0.64 14.75
CA LEU A 97 -14.35 0.00 15.20
C LEU A 97 -14.27 0.37 16.69
N VAL A 98 -14.67 1.59 17.01
CA VAL A 98 -14.83 2.11 18.37
C VAL A 98 -16.23 2.68 18.51
N PRO A 99 -17.11 2.11 19.36
CA PRO A 99 -18.39 2.73 19.67
C PRO A 99 -18.19 3.99 20.53
N SER A 100 -19.04 5.00 20.33
CA SER A 100 -18.90 6.31 20.97
C SER A 100 -19.16 6.29 22.48
N ASP A 101 -19.86 5.27 22.99
CA ASP A 101 -20.13 5.05 24.40
C ASP A 101 -19.02 4.26 25.13
N MET A 102 -17.94 3.91 24.43
CA MET A 102 -16.77 3.27 25.03
C MET A 102 -16.19 4.14 26.15
N ASP A 103 -15.81 3.50 27.26
CA ASP A 103 -15.11 4.20 28.33
C ASP A 103 -13.80 4.86 27.82
N SER A 104 -13.55 6.09 28.28
CA SER A 104 -12.46 6.91 27.74
C SER A 104 -11.08 6.37 28.10
N GLU A 105 -10.92 5.70 29.24
CA GLU A 105 -9.66 5.07 29.64
C GLU A 105 -9.42 3.78 28.85
N VAL A 106 -10.50 3.03 28.57
CA VAL A 106 -10.45 1.86 27.67
C VAL A 106 -10.04 2.27 26.26
N LEU A 107 -10.58 3.38 25.74
CA LEU A 107 -10.18 3.93 24.44
C LEU A 107 -8.69 4.28 24.42
N ASP A 108 -8.18 4.99 25.43
CA ASP A 108 -6.76 5.35 25.51
C ASP A 108 -5.85 4.12 25.52
N LYS A 109 -6.26 3.07 26.24
CA LYS A 109 -5.54 1.81 26.27
C LYS A 109 -5.50 1.14 24.89
N LYS A 110 -6.65 1.05 24.22
CA LYS A 110 -6.75 0.47 22.87
C LYS A 110 -5.90 1.24 21.85
N LEU A 111 -5.97 2.56 21.84
CA LEU A 111 -5.18 3.38 20.93
C LEU A 111 -3.67 3.16 21.14
N LYS A 112 -3.20 3.07 22.39
CA LYS A 112 -1.79 2.76 22.69
C LYS A 112 -1.39 1.36 22.22
N GLU A 113 -2.22 0.35 22.50
CA GLU A 113 -1.97 -1.04 22.10
C GLU A 113 -1.91 -1.15 20.57
N TRP A 114 -2.89 -0.60 19.85
CA TRP A 114 -2.93 -0.63 18.39
C TRP A 114 -1.79 0.19 17.76
N ASN A 115 -1.36 1.30 18.38
CA ASN A 115 -0.23 2.08 17.92
C ASN A 115 1.11 1.34 18.02
N ALA A 116 1.21 0.38 18.94
CA ALA A 116 2.39 -0.47 19.10
C ALA A 116 2.43 -1.64 18.09
N LEU A 117 1.31 -1.93 17.41
CA LEU A 117 1.24 -2.97 16.37
C LEU A 117 1.85 -2.45 15.06
N GLN A 118 3.18 -2.36 15.05
CA GLN A 118 4.01 -1.95 13.91
C GLN A 118 5.02 -3.05 13.62
N TYR A 119 5.16 -3.42 12.36
CA TYR A 119 5.98 -4.55 11.94
C TYR A 119 6.93 -4.13 10.82
N GLU A 120 8.23 -4.21 11.07
CA GLU A 120 9.20 -4.08 10.00
C GLU A 120 9.24 -5.35 9.16
N ARG A 121 8.90 -5.21 7.87
CA ARG A 121 8.96 -6.27 6.88
C ARG A 121 9.51 -5.72 5.59
N VAL A 122 10.54 -6.36 5.09
CA VAL A 122 11.20 -6.02 3.84
C VAL A 122 11.57 -4.53 3.67
N GLY A 123 11.98 -3.88 4.76
CA GLY A 123 12.32 -2.44 4.78
C GLY A 123 11.11 -1.51 4.80
N LEU A 124 9.90 -2.06 4.99
CA LEU A 124 8.65 -1.31 5.12
C LEU A 124 8.10 -1.46 6.54
N ASN A 125 7.55 -0.38 7.08
CA ASN A 125 6.82 -0.41 8.34
C ASN A 125 5.34 -0.69 8.09
N LEU A 126 4.90 -1.92 8.38
CA LEU A 126 3.51 -2.34 8.24
C LEU A 126 2.73 -2.01 9.52
N ARG A 127 1.66 -1.24 9.38
CA ARG A 127 0.82 -0.77 10.49
C ARG A 127 -0.62 -0.50 10.02
N PRO A 128 -1.62 -0.52 10.91
CA PRO A 128 -2.99 -0.16 10.58
C PRO A 128 -3.17 1.37 10.51
N GLU A 129 -4.05 1.83 9.63
CA GLU A 129 -4.19 3.25 9.31
C GLU A 129 -5.32 3.95 10.07
N LEU A 130 -6.41 3.26 10.38
CA LEU A 130 -7.69 3.90 10.69
C LEU A 130 -8.33 3.45 12.02
N VAL A 131 -9.13 4.34 12.58
CA VAL A 131 -10.12 4.05 13.63
C VAL A 131 -11.48 4.53 13.15
N ALA A 132 -12.49 3.67 13.23
CA ALA A 132 -13.87 3.99 12.88
C ALA A 132 -14.69 4.27 14.15
N LEU A 133 -14.95 5.53 14.42
CA LEU A 133 -15.76 5.97 15.56
C LEU A 133 -17.24 5.92 15.20
N LYS A 134 -17.99 5.03 15.84
CA LYS A 134 -19.42 4.81 15.58
C LYS A 134 -20.29 5.39 16.67
N ASP A 135 -21.17 6.28 16.28
CA ASP A 135 -22.22 6.83 17.14
C ASP A 135 -23.19 5.71 17.57
N VAL A 136 -23.48 5.69 18.87
CA VAL A 136 -24.41 4.74 19.50
C VAL A 136 -25.69 5.42 19.97
N ASN A 137 -25.60 6.67 20.45
CA ASN A 137 -26.66 7.31 21.24
C ASN A 137 -27.09 8.69 20.70
N GLY A 138 -26.48 9.20 19.62
CA GLY A 138 -26.73 10.54 19.12
C GLY A 138 -26.18 11.65 20.03
N ASP A 139 -25.26 11.33 20.93
CA ASP A 139 -24.63 12.32 21.81
C ASP A 139 -23.45 12.98 21.08
N GLY A 140 -23.75 14.09 20.40
CA GLY A 140 -22.76 14.89 19.67
C GLY A 140 -21.59 15.36 20.53
N SER A 141 -21.79 15.60 21.83
CA SER A 141 -20.71 16.03 22.73
C SER A 141 -19.74 14.90 23.02
N VAL A 142 -20.24 13.71 23.35
CA VAL A 142 -19.40 12.53 23.60
C VAL A 142 -18.70 12.09 22.32
N PHE A 143 -19.44 12.07 21.20
CA PHE A 143 -18.88 11.73 19.89
C PHE A 143 -17.73 12.67 19.49
N ALA A 144 -17.92 13.99 19.62
CA ALA A 144 -16.89 14.98 19.35
C ALA A 144 -15.67 14.84 20.28
N ALA A 145 -15.89 14.56 21.56
CA ALA A 145 -14.81 14.35 22.52
C ALA A 145 -13.93 13.14 22.16
N HIS A 146 -14.54 12.01 21.77
CA HIS A 146 -13.80 10.83 21.31
C HIS A 146 -13.14 11.06 19.95
N ALA A 147 -13.80 11.74 19.02
CA ALA A 147 -13.20 12.11 17.73
C ALA A 147 -11.94 12.96 17.94
N LYS A 148 -12.01 13.98 18.79
CA LYS A 148 -10.88 14.83 19.15
C LYS A 148 -9.75 14.01 19.79
N LYS A 149 -10.09 13.17 20.75
CA LYS A 149 -9.12 12.32 21.46
C LYS A 149 -8.35 11.41 20.50
N ILE A 150 -9.04 10.76 19.56
CA ILE A 150 -8.37 9.91 18.55
C ILE A 150 -7.50 10.78 17.63
N ALA A 151 -8.01 11.92 17.17
CA ALA A 151 -7.32 12.80 16.23
C ALA A 151 -6.06 13.48 16.79
N GLU A 152 -6.07 13.87 18.07
CA GLU A 152 -4.93 14.55 18.72
C GLU A 152 -4.03 13.57 19.48
N GLY A 153 -4.61 12.51 20.07
CA GLY A 153 -3.91 11.56 20.94
C GLY A 153 -3.31 10.36 20.20
N SER A 154 -3.52 10.25 18.89
CA SER A 154 -3.00 9.13 18.09
C SER A 154 -2.61 9.54 16.67
N GLU A 155 -1.90 8.64 15.99
CA GLU A 155 -1.53 8.79 14.57
C GLU A 155 -2.64 8.33 13.62
N PHE A 156 -3.68 7.66 14.11
CA PHE A 156 -4.73 7.06 13.29
C PHE A 156 -5.51 8.12 12.49
N GLY A 157 -5.85 7.79 11.26
CA GLY A 157 -6.93 8.47 10.54
C GLY A 157 -8.29 8.07 11.10
N LEU A 158 -9.31 8.88 10.86
CA LEU A 158 -10.64 8.67 11.41
C LEU A 158 -11.66 8.36 10.33
N ILE A 159 -12.56 7.43 10.63
CA ILE A 159 -13.88 7.32 9.99
C ILE A 159 -14.91 7.75 11.04
N LEU A 160 -15.72 8.76 10.74
CA LEU A 160 -16.81 9.20 11.60
C LEU A 160 -18.10 8.55 11.11
N MET A 161 -18.74 7.73 11.94
CA MET A 161 -19.97 7.02 11.58
C MET A 161 -21.15 7.51 12.42
N SER A 162 -22.06 8.27 11.82
CA SER A 162 -23.34 8.69 12.42
C SER A 162 -24.35 9.03 11.33
N ASP A 163 -25.59 8.60 11.52
CA ASP A 163 -26.72 8.99 10.66
C ASP A 163 -27.32 10.34 11.09
N ASN A 164 -26.96 10.86 12.27
CA ASN A 164 -27.40 12.14 12.79
C ASN A 164 -26.46 13.28 12.33
N ILE A 165 -27.00 14.24 11.59
CA ILE A 165 -26.21 15.34 11.03
C ILE A 165 -25.58 16.24 12.09
N ASP A 166 -26.26 16.49 13.21
CA ASP A 166 -25.74 17.33 14.30
C ASP A 166 -24.57 16.63 15.00
N THR A 167 -24.68 15.32 15.25
CA THR A 167 -23.59 14.50 15.79
C THR A 167 -22.40 14.46 14.84
N MET A 168 -22.65 14.24 13.54
CA MET A 168 -21.61 14.24 12.51
C MET A 168 -20.88 15.58 12.46
N GLN A 169 -21.63 16.69 12.45
CA GLN A 169 -21.07 18.05 12.45
C GLN A 169 -20.17 18.28 13.67
N ALA A 170 -20.62 17.89 14.87
CA ALA A 170 -19.83 18.01 16.10
C ALA A 170 -18.51 17.22 16.01
N GLY A 171 -18.55 16.00 15.47
CA GLY A 171 -17.35 15.19 15.20
C GLY A 171 -16.41 15.84 14.20
N VAL A 172 -16.95 16.36 13.09
CA VAL A 172 -16.17 17.03 12.03
C VAL A 172 -15.48 18.29 12.56
N ASP A 173 -16.18 19.12 13.32
CA ASP A 173 -15.58 20.33 13.89
C ASP A 173 -14.44 20.00 14.88
N ALA A 174 -14.52 18.85 15.55
CA ALA A 174 -13.51 18.37 16.47
C ALA A 174 -12.24 17.81 15.78
N CYS A 175 -12.34 17.26 14.56
CA CYS A 175 -11.22 16.53 13.93
C CYS A 175 -11.00 16.78 12.43
N SER A 176 -11.64 17.76 11.81
CA SER A 176 -11.52 18.06 10.36
C SER A 176 -10.08 18.24 9.87
N PHE A 177 -9.17 18.72 10.72
CA PHE A 177 -7.74 18.83 10.40
C PHE A 177 -7.06 17.48 10.09
N LYS A 178 -7.65 16.35 10.53
CA LYS A 178 -7.23 14.99 10.18
C LYS A 178 -7.86 14.45 8.89
N LYS A 179 -8.69 15.22 8.20
CA LYS A 179 -9.41 14.79 6.98
C LYS A 179 -10.14 13.44 7.17
N PRO A 180 -11.08 13.34 8.13
CA PRO A 180 -11.82 12.10 8.38
C PRO A 180 -12.69 11.70 7.19
N LEU A 181 -12.95 10.40 7.07
CA LEU A 181 -13.98 9.85 6.17
C LEU A 181 -15.35 9.90 6.85
N LEU A 182 -16.32 10.52 6.20
CA LEU A 182 -17.69 10.63 6.73
C LEU A 182 -18.52 9.41 6.31
N TYR A 183 -19.12 8.72 7.27
CA TYR A 183 -19.98 7.56 7.06
C TYR A 183 -21.38 7.84 7.67
N ALA A 184 -22.48 7.83 6.90
CA ALA A 184 -22.55 7.73 5.44
C ALA A 184 -23.75 8.50 4.89
N ALA A 185 -23.68 8.86 3.60
CA ALA A 185 -24.80 9.35 2.83
C ALA A 185 -25.66 8.17 2.34
N THR A 186 -26.95 8.21 2.69
CA THR A 186 -28.01 7.30 2.25
C THR A 186 -29.08 8.07 1.47
N ASP A 187 -30.09 7.38 0.95
CA ASP A 187 -31.24 8.03 0.29
C ASP A 187 -31.93 9.09 1.15
N ASP A 188 -31.91 8.91 2.48
CA ASP A 188 -32.61 9.77 3.43
C ASP A 188 -31.83 11.06 3.78
N ASN A 189 -30.50 11.05 3.71
CA ASN A 189 -29.66 12.15 4.22
C ASN A 189 -28.58 12.65 3.24
N ALA A 190 -28.57 12.18 1.99
CA ALA A 190 -27.50 12.49 1.03
C ALA A 190 -27.30 13.99 0.75
N GLU A 191 -28.35 14.81 0.83
CA GLU A 191 -28.23 16.26 0.58
C GLU A 191 -27.49 16.96 1.73
N ASP A 192 -27.85 16.65 2.98
CA ASP A 192 -27.22 17.23 4.16
C ASP A 192 -25.77 16.74 4.30
N MET A 193 -25.56 15.43 4.19
CA MET A 193 -24.22 14.82 4.25
C MET A 193 -23.33 15.30 3.10
N GLY A 194 -23.90 15.43 1.90
CA GLY A 194 -23.17 15.91 0.73
C GLY A 194 -22.77 17.38 0.86
N THR A 195 -23.65 18.22 1.41
CA THR A 195 -23.35 19.63 1.69
C THR A 195 -22.23 19.75 2.72
N LEU A 196 -22.33 19.03 3.84
CA LEU A 196 -21.30 19.00 4.87
C LEU A 196 -19.94 18.56 4.33
N ALA A 197 -19.90 17.46 3.60
CA ALA A 197 -18.67 16.94 3.00
C ALA A 197 -18.02 17.96 2.05
N LYS A 198 -18.83 18.64 1.24
CA LYS A 198 -18.36 19.65 0.28
C LYS A 198 -17.83 20.90 0.96
N GLU A 199 -18.56 21.42 1.95
CA GLU A 199 -18.15 22.62 2.70
C GLU A 199 -16.85 22.42 3.47
N LYS A 200 -16.61 21.19 3.95
CA LYS A 200 -15.43 20.85 4.75
C LYS A 200 -14.30 20.20 3.95
N ASP A 201 -14.48 19.97 2.65
CA ASP A 201 -13.52 19.27 1.77
C ASP A 201 -13.12 17.88 2.32
N LEU A 202 -14.13 17.08 2.68
CA LEU A 202 -13.96 15.76 3.31
C LEU A 202 -14.50 14.62 2.42
N PRO A 203 -13.84 13.45 2.42
CA PRO A 203 -14.34 12.28 1.71
C PRO A 203 -15.62 11.73 2.37
N LEU A 204 -16.52 11.21 1.55
CA LEU A 204 -17.86 10.77 1.97
C LEU A 204 -18.18 9.35 1.49
N VAL A 205 -18.68 8.51 2.40
CA VAL A 205 -19.19 7.18 2.06
C VAL A 205 -20.62 7.29 1.54
N VAL A 206 -20.90 6.60 0.44
CA VAL A 206 -22.22 6.38 -0.15
C VAL A 206 -22.65 4.98 0.22
N LYS A 207 -23.82 4.85 0.86
CA LYS A 207 -24.37 3.57 1.30
C LYS A 207 -25.74 3.35 0.67
N ALA A 208 -25.92 2.19 0.03
CA ALA A 208 -27.20 1.72 -0.47
C ALA A 208 -27.25 0.19 -0.50
N ASP A 209 -28.44 -0.39 -0.42
CA ASP A 209 -28.63 -1.85 -0.39
C ASP A 209 -28.63 -2.52 -1.78
N SER A 210 -28.23 -1.78 -2.82
CA SER A 210 -28.14 -2.30 -4.19
C SER A 210 -27.17 -1.49 -5.06
N ALA A 211 -26.69 -2.11 -6.14
CA ALA A 211 -25.84 -1.43 -7.12
C ALA A 211 -26.56 -0.24 -7.79
N ASP A 212 -27.86 -0.36 -8.05
CA ASP A 212 -28.65 0.73 -8.65
C ASP A 212 -28.80 1.92 -7.68
N GLY A 213 -29.01 1.64 -6.39
CA GLY A 213 -29.02 2.66 -5.34
C GLY A 213 -27.66 3.37 -5.21
N LEU A 214 -26.56 2.62 -5.24
CA LEU A 214 -25.22 3.19 -5.25
C LEU A 214 -24.98 4.08 -6.47
N ILE A 215 -25.43 3.67 -7.66
CA ILE A 215 -25.32 4.46 -8.89
C ILE A 215 -26.08 5.78 -8.73
N ALA A 216 -27.34 5.72 -8.29
CA ALA A 216 -28.20 6.89 -8.15
C ALA A 216 -27.63 7.90 -7.14
N LEU A 217 -27.19 7.44 -5.96
CA LEU A 217 -26.61 8.30 -4.95
C LEU A 217 -25.26 8.87 -5.34
N SER A 218 -24.39 8.06 -5.98
CA SER A 218 -23.10 8.54 -6.46
C SER A 218 -23.27 9.60 -7.55
N ASP A 219 -24.23 9.43 -8.46
CA ASP A 219 -24.56 10.43 -9.48
C ASP A 219 -25.09 11.73 -8.85
N LYS A 220 -26.00 11.62 -7.87
CA LYS A 220 -26.50 12.78 -7.11
C LYS A 220 -25.36 13.56 -6.43
N LEU A 221 -24.51 12.87 -5.67
CA LEU A 221 -23.43 13.48 -4.89
C LEU A 221 -22.32 14.06 -5.79
N THR A 222 -21.98 13.37 -6.88
CA THR A 222 -21.05 13.94 -7.88
C THR A 222 -21.64 15.14 -8.59
N GLY A 223 -22.95 15.16 -8.86
CA GLY A 223 -23.69 16.33 -9.36
C GLY A 223 -23.67 17.51 -8.39
N MET A 224 -23.56 17.27 -7.09
CA MET A 224 -23.33 18.31 -6.07
C MET A 224 -21.89 18.84 -6.08
N GLY A 225 -20.96 18.20 -6.81
CA GLY A 225 -19.56 18.59 -6.95
C GLY A 225 -18.59 17.77 -6.08
N LEU A 226 -19.05 16.73 -5.40
CA LEU A 226 -18.19 15.84 -4.62
C LEU A 226 -17.39 14.92 -5.54
N LYS A 227 -16.08 14.83 -5.31
CA LYS A 227 -15.17 13.98 -6.10
C LYS A 227 -14.60 12.81 -5.31
N ASP A 228 -14.62 12.91 -3.97
CA ASP A 228 -14.00 11.96 -3.05
C ASP A 228 -15.06 11.09 -2.36
N LEU A 229 -15.57 10.11 -3.10
CA LEU A 229 -16.58 9.17 -2.62
C LEU A 229 -16.01 7.78 -2.35
N VAL A 230 -16.58 7.08 -1.38
CA VAL A 230 -16.30 5.66 -1.07
C VAL A 230 -17.62 4.89 -1.04
N LEU A 231 -17.68 3.65 -1.51
CA LEU A 231 -18.93 2.90 -1.64
C LEU A 231 -19.08 1.80 -0.57
N ASP A 232 -20.23 1.74 0.09
CA ASP A 232 -20.69 0.61 0.93
C ASP A 232 -21.95 0.00 0.28
N SER A 233 -21.89 -1.26 -0.14
CA SER A 233 -23.04 -1.95 -0.75
C SER A 233 -24.14 -2.33 0.24
N GLY A 234 -24.00 -1.97 1.53
CA GLY A 234 -24.96 -2.29 2.59
C GLY A 234 -24.91 -3.76 3.01
N SER A 235 -24.36 -4.64 2.18
CA SER A 235 -24.30 -6.07 2.43
C SER A 235 -23.47 -6.42 3.66
N ARG A 236 -24.02 -7.30 4.50
CA ARG A 236 -23.35 -7.95 5.64
C ARG A 236 -23.39 -9.48 5.52
N ASP A 237 -23.82 -9.99 4.36
CA ASP A 237 -23.69 -11.40 4.01
C ASP A 237 -22.39 -11.62 3.23
N ILE A 238 -21.60 -12.62 3.64
CA ILE A 238 -20.24 -12.85 3.10
C ILE A 238 -20.27 -13.14 1.60
N LYS A 239 -21.26 -13.91 1.14
CA LYS A 239 -21.38 -14.24 -0.28
C LYS A 239 -21.78 -12.99 -1.07
N GLN A 240 -22.80 -12.27 -0.61
CA GLN A 240 -23.28 -11.09 -1.30
C GLN A 240 -22.22 -9.99 -1.36
N VAL A 241 -21.51 -9.71 -0.26
CA VAL A 241 -20.45 -8.67 -0.27
C VAL A 241 -19.32 -9.03 -1.24
N PHE A 242 -18.94 -10.32 -1.35
CA PHE A 242 -17.97 -10.77 -2.34
C PHE A 242 -18.45 -10.48 -3.77
N GLU A 243 -19.70 -10.82 -4.08
CA GLU A 243 -20.31 -10.58 -5.39
C GLU A 243 -20.37 -9.07 -5.69
N ASP A 244 -20.78 -8.26 -4.72
CA ASP A 244 -20.85 -6.81 -4.82
C ASP A 244 -19.48 -6.20 -5.12
N GLN A 245 -18.42 -6.58 -4.39
CA GLN A 245 -17.06 -6.07 -4.65
C GLN A 245 -16.60 -6.37 -6.09
N VAL A 246 -16.89 -7.58 -6.59
CA VAL A 246 -16.54 -7.96 -7.97
C VAL A 246 -17.33 -7.12 -8.98
N VAL A 247 -18.62 -6.89 -8.75
CA VAL A 247 -19.49 -6.09 -9.61
C VAL A 247 -19.04 -4.62 -9.63
N ILE A 248 -18.85 -4.03 -8.44
CA ILE A 248 -18.40 -2.63 -8.28
C ILE A 248 -17.05 -2.43 -8.97
N ARG A 249 -16.09 -3.34 -8.79
CA ARG A 249 -14.78 -3.27 -9.47
C ARG A 249 -14.91 -3.38 -10.99
N ARG A 250 -15.76 -4.29 -11.48
CA ARG A 250 -15.94 -4.57 -12.91
C ARG A 250 -16.64 -3.42 -13.65
N ALA A 251 -17.59 -2.76 -13.00
CA ALA A 251 -18.43 -1.73 -13.59
C ALA A 251 -17.63 -0.57 -14.27
N PRO A 252 -16.71 0.13 -13.58
CA PRO A 252 -15.91 1.18 -14.22
C PRO A 252 -14.84 0.61 -15.16
N LEU A 253 -14.27 -0.55 -14.86
CA LEU A 253 -13.14 -1.12 -15.62
C LEU A 253 -13.53 -1.75 -16.95
N LYS A 254 -14.68 -2.41 -17.02
CA LYS A 254 -15.12 -3.17 -18.19
C LYS A 254 -16.37 -2.57 -18.84
N ALA A 255 -17.30 -2.02 -18.06
CA ALA A 255 -18.52 -1.41 -18.58
C ALA A 255 -18.45 0.12 -18.69
N GLY A 256 -17.41 0.76 -18.16
CA GLY A 256 -17.24 2.21 -18.20
C GLY A 256 -18.22 2.99 -17.32
N ASN A 257 -18.91 2.32 -16.38
CA ASN A 257 -19.82 2.98 -15.44
C ASN A 257 -19.02 3.73 -14.37
N ARG A 258 -18.95 5.05 -14.51
CA ARG A 258 -18.20 5.94 -13.62
C ARG A 258 -18.89 6.17 -12.27
N CYS A 259 -20.20 5.93 -12.15
CA CYS A 259 -20.92 6.10 -10.89
C CYS A 259 -20.46 5.08 -9.83
N LEU A 260 -19.95 3.92 -10.25
CA LEU A 260 -19.28 2.94 -9.39
C LEU A 260 -17.75 3.05 -9.43
N GLY A 261 -17.22 4.14 -9.96
CA GLY A 261 -15.80 4.41 -10.16
C GLY A 261 -15.09 4.92 -8.92
N PHE A 262 -15.32 4.31 -7.77
CA PHE A 262 -14.83 4.74 -6.46
C PHE A 262 -14.34 3.54 -5.63
N PRO A 263 -13.43 3.75 -4.66
CA PRO A 263 -13.07 2.70 -3.70
C PRO A 263 -14.27 2.27 -2.85
N THR A 264 -14.14 1.13 -2.21
CA THR A 264 -15.19 0.54 -1.35
C THR A 264 -14.75 0.45 0.11
N ILE A 265 -15.72 0.42 1.02
CA ILE A 265 -15.54 0.13 2.44
C ILE A 265 -16.39 -1.10 2.82
N THR A 266 -15.86 -1.95 3.70
CA THR A 266 -16.50 -3.21 4.11
C THR A 266 -16.33 -3.46 5.61
N PHE A 267 -17.24 -4.25 6.19
CA PHE A 267 -17.37 -4.41 7.65
C PHE A 267 -17.37 -5.87 8.09
N PRO A 268 -16.24 -6.61 8.02
CA PRO A 268 -16.13 -7.94 8.63
C PRO A 268 -16.64 -8.00 10.08
N CYS A 269 -16.47 -6.92 10.85
CA CYS A 269 -16.97 -6.81 12.24
C CYS A 269 -18.48 -6.98 12.38
N ASP A 270 -19.25 -6.71 11.32
CA ASP A 270 -20.70 -6.90 11.28
C ASP A 270 -21.10 -8.25 10.62
N MET A 271 -20.13 -9.02 10.11
CA MET A 271 -20.35 -10.28 9.36
C MET A 271 -19.96 -11.53 10.17
N ALA A 272 -19.25 -11.34 11.28
CA ALA A 272 -18.74 -12.42 12.12
C ALA A 272 -18.87 -12.10 13.60
N SER A 273 -18.87 -13.14 14.44
CA SER A 273 -19.00 -13.02 15.90
C SER A 273 -17.68 -13.06 16.66
N ASN A 274 -16.56 -13.21 15.95
CA ASN A 274 -15.23 -13.28 16.55
C ASN A 274 -14.15 -12.82 15.56
N LEU A 275 -13.02 -12.37 16.11
CA LEU A 275 -11.92 -11.80 15.35
C LEU A 275 -11.27 -12.78 14.38
N ASP A 276 -11.25 -14.08 14.68
CA ASP A 276 -10.65 -15.09 13.79
C ASP A 276 -11.42 -15.16 12.47
N MET A 277 -12.75 -15.23 12.55
CA MET A 277 -13.61 -15.20 11.37
C MET A 277 -13.59 -13.85 10.66
N GLU A 278 -13.54 -12.73 11.40
CA GLU A 278 -13.34 -11.41 10.81
C GLU A 278 -12.03 -11.35 10.00
N THR A 279 -10.96 -11.95 10.51
CA THR A 279 -9.64 -12.01 9.84
C THR A 279 -9.72 -12.77 8.53
N VAL A 280 -10.41 -13.91 8.51
CA VAL A 280 -10.61 -14.69 7.27
C VAL A 280 -11.43 -13.91 6.25
N ILE A 281 -12.47 -13.21 6.68
CA ILE A 281 -13.31 -12.38 5.80
C ILE A 281 -12.51 -11.17 5.29
N ALA A 282 -11.75 -10.51 6.15
CA ALA A 282 -10.87 -9.39 5.80
C ALA A 282 -9.84 -9.80 4.75
N SER A 283 -9.19 -10.96 4.91
CA SER A 283 -8.26 -11.54 3.95
C SER A 283 -8.90 -11.69 2.56
N MET A 284 -10.09 -12.30 2.51
CA MET A 284 -10.86 -12.41 1.27
C MET A 284 -11.12 -11.03 0.64
N LEU A 285 -11.52 -10.04 1.43
CA LEU A 285 -11.89 -8.70 0.95
C LEU A 285 -10.68 -7.88 0.47
N ILE A 286 -9.51 -8.02 1.10
CA ILE A 286 -8.23 -7.47 0.60
C ILE A 286 -7.95 -8.03 -0.80
N ALA A 287 -8.05 -9.36 -0.97
CA ALA A 287 -7.86 -10.00 -2.27
C ALA A 287 -8.99 -9.70 -3.28
N LYS A 288 -10.13 -9.19 -2.81
CA LYS A 288 -11.35 -8.90 -3.58
C LYS A 288 -11.76 -7.45 -3.47
N TYR A 289 -10.79 -6.58 -3.72
CA TYR A 289 -10.99 -5.18 -4.15
C TYR A 289 -11.49 -4.20 -3.09
N ALA A 290 -11.62 -4.61 -1.83
CA ALA A 290 -11.97 -3.68 -0.75
C ALA A 290 -10.91 -2.58 -0.64
N GLY A 291 -11.35 -1.31 -0.70
CA GLY A 291 -10.49 -0.16 -0.45
C GLY A 291 -10.21 0.03 1.05
N ILE A 292 -11.19 -0.29 1.89
CA ILE A 292 -11.13 -0.19 3.35
C ILE A 292 -11.84 -1.40 3.96
N VAL A 293 -11.25 -1.95 5.01
CA VAL A 293 -11.82 -3.04 5.81
C VAL A 293 -11.90 -2.60 7.27
N VAL A 294 -13.10 -2.69 7.87
CA VAL A 294 -13.37 -2.33 9.27
C VAL A 294 -13.55 -3.60 10.11
N MET A 295 -12.65 -3.79 11.06
CA MET A 295 -12.63 -4.90 12.02
C MET A 295 -13.11 -4.44 13.40
N SER A 296 -13.50 -5.37 14.27
CA SER A 296 -13.99 -5.07 15.62
C SER A 296 -12.86 -4.69 16.58
N ASP A 297 -11.66 -5.21 16.33
CA ASP A 297 -10.47 -4.95 17.13
C ASP A 297 -9.19 -5.21 16.31
N PHE A 298 -8.05 -4.78 16.83
CA PHE A 298 -6.75 -5.26 16.36
C PHE A 298 -6.05 -6.09 17.43
N ARG A 299 -5.59 -7.27 17.02
CA ARG A 299 -4.63 -8.10 17.77
C ARG A 299 -3.47 -8.48 16.87
N GLY A 300 -2.28 -8.64 17.43
CA GLY A 300 -1.09 -8.89 16.62
C GLY A 300 -1.16 -10.17 15.77
N ASP A 301 -1.82 -11.22 16.26
CA ASP A 301 -2.02 -12.49 15.55
C ASP A 301 -3.07 -12.43 14.44
N SER A 302 -3.99 -11.46 14.48
CA SER A 302 -4.97 -11.19 13.44
C SER A 302 -4.46 -10.15 12.42
N LEU A 303 -3.85 -9.07 12.92
CA LEU A 303 -3.45 -7.93 12.10
C LEU A 303 -2.18 -8.20 11.29
N PHE A 304 -1.15 -8.83 11.89
CA PHE A 304 0.10 -9.14 11.19
C PHE A 304 -0.10 -9.95 9.89
N PRO A 305 -0.87 -11.06 9.87
CA PRO A 305 -1.08 -11.80 8.63
C PRO A 305 -1.84 -10.99 7.57
N LEU A 306 -2.81 -10.15 7.95
CA LEU A 306 -3.52 -9.26 7.03
C LEU A 306 -2.60 -8.21 6.40
N LEU A 307 -1.75 -7.58 7.22
CA LEU A 307 -0.75 -6.62 6.74
C LEU A 307 0.24 -7.27 5.76
N LEU A 308 0.66 -8.51 6.04
CA LEU A 308 1.56 -9.27 5.18
C LEU A 308 0.88 -9.71 3.88
N GLU A 309 -0.36 -10.20 3.94
CA GLU A 309 -1.16 -10.52 2.75
C GLU A 309 -1.34 -9.28 1.87
N ARG A 310 -1.74 -8.15 2.48
CA ARG A 310 -1.90 -6.87 1.80
C ARG A 310 -0.61 -6.46 1.10
N LEU A 311 0.53 -6.52 1.78
CA LEU A 311 1.83 -6.26 1.16
C LEU A 311 2.02 -7.16 -0.08
N ASN A 312 1.84 -8.46 0.07
CA ASN A 312 2.06 -9.43 -1.02
C ASN A 312 1.13 -9.21 -2.23
N ILE A 313 -0.15 -8.93 -1.99
CA ILE A 313 -1.15 -8.72 -3.05
C ILE A 313 -0.85 -7.43 -3.82
N PHE A 314 -0.43 -6.37 -3.15
CA PHE A 314 -0.21 -5.05 -3.74
C PHE A 314 1.24 -4.81 -4.24
N THR A 315 2.19 -5.71 -3.97
CA THR A 315 3.52 -5.66 -4.61
C THR A 315 3.39 -5.73 -6.13
N ASP A 316 4.12 -4.88 -6.85
CA ASP A 316 4.14 -4.86 -8.31
C ASP A 316 4.70 -6.19 -8.86
N PRO A 317 3.91 -7.02 -9.58
CA PRO A 317 4.40 -8.29 -10.09
C PRO A 317 5.42 -8.15 -11.23
N GLN A 318 5.60 -6.95 -11.81
CA GLN A 318 6.55 -6.70 -12.88
C GLN A 318 7.91 -6.24 -12.36
N ARG A 319 8.01 -5.81 -11.10
CA ARG A 319 9.22 -5.25 -10.51
C ARG A 319 9.58 -5.99 -9.23
N PRO A 320 10.62 -6.82 -9.24
CA PRO A 320 11.13 -7.42 -8.00
C PRO A 320 11.52 -6.33 -7.01
N MET A 321 11.18 -6.54 -5.73
CA MET A 321 11.66 -5.67 -4.66
C MET A 321 13.16 -5.92 -4.46
N THR A 322 13.98 -4.88 -4.50
CA THR A 322 15.44 -4.95 -4.39
C THR A 322 15.96 -4.27 -3.15
N VAL A 323 17.12 -4.73 -2.68
CA VAL A 323 17.94 -4.08 -1.67
C VAL A 323 19.14 -3.44 -2.38
N THR A 324 19.71 -2.38 -1.83
CA THR A 324 20.88 -1.73 -2.46
C THR A 324 22.09 -2.65 -2.37
N GLU A 325 22.86 -2.78 -3.46
CA GLU A 325 24.13 -3.50 -3.44
C GLU A 325 25.09 -2.89 -2.41
N GLY A 326 25.80 -3.72 -1.67
CA GLY A 326 26.78 -3.25 -0.70
C GLY A 326 27.11 -4.23 0.42
N ILE A 327 27.76 -3.70 1.45
CA ILE A 327 28.13 -4.43 2.67
C ILE A 327 27.17 -4.03 3.78
N TYR A 328 26.52 -5.01 4.38
CA TYR A 328 25.57 -4.82 5.47
C TYR A 328 26.12 -5.39 6.77
N GLU A 329 26.00 -4.62 7.84
CA GLU A 329 26.43 -4.95 9.19
C GLU A 329 25.28 -5.61 9.95
N ILE A 330 25.40 -6.90 10.28
CA ILE A 330 24.39 -7.61 11.07
C ILE A 330 24.96 -7.92 12.45
N GLY A 331 24.34 -7.38 13.50
CA GLY A 331 24.73 -7.69 14.89
C GLY A 331 26.02 -7.02 15.40
N SER A 332 26.54 -5.99 14.72
CA SER A 332 27.81 -5.30 15.03
C SER A 332 29.06 -6.15 14.78
N PRO A 333 29.35 -6.53 13.53
CA PRO A 333 30.51 -7.34 13.19
C PRO A 333 31.84 -6.61 13.41
N ASP A 334 32.88 -7.39 13.71
CA ASP A 334 34.28 -6.97 13.83
C ASP A 334 35.16 -7.58 12.72
N GLU A 335 36.48 -7.42 12.84
CA GLU A 335 37.44 -7.93 11.85
C GLU A 335 37.53 -9.47 11.78
N ASN A 336 37.01 -10.18 12.79
CA ASN A 336 37.01 -11.65 12.84
C ASN A 336 35.65 -12.25 12.47
N SER A 337 34.65 -11.41 12.24
CA SER A 337 33.27 -11.83 12.01
C SER A 337 33.09 -12.46 10.62
N PRO A 338 32.27 -13.53 10.50
CA PRO A 338 32.04 -14.21 9.22
C PRO A 338 31.54 -13.29 8.11
N VAL A 339 31.95 -13.58 6.87
CA VAL A 339 31.48 -12.90 5.67
C VAL A 339 30.60 -13.84 4.86
N LEU A 340 29.37 -13.43 4.60
CA LEU A 340 28.40 -14.15 3.79
C LEU A 340 28.05 -13.33 2.55
N ILE A 341 27.74 -13.98 1.44
CA ILE A 341 27.24 -13.31 0.24
C ILE A 341 25.88 -13.84 -0.19
N THR A 342 25.02 -12.93 -0.65
CA THR A 342 23.72 -13.26 -1.24
C THR A 342 23.34 -12.23 -2.31
N THR A 343 22.15 -12.38 -2.89
CA THR A 343 21.64 -11.48 -3.94
C THR A 343 20.85 -10.31 -3.37
N ASN A 344 20.64 -9.28 -4.19
CA ASN A 344 19.86 -8.11 -3.83
C ASN A 344 18.34 -8.28 -3.95
N PHE A 345 17.84 -9.49 -4.20
CA PHE A 345 16.39 -9.74 -4.11
C PHE A 345 15.93 -9.59 -2.67
N SER A 346 14.97 -8.71 -2.39
CA SER A 346 14.62 -8.34 -1.02
C SER A 346 14.24 -9.54 -0.17
N LEU A 347 13.40 -10.46 -0.68
CA LEU A 347 13.01 -11.65 0.08
C LEU A 347 14.23 -12.51 0.43
N THR A 348 15.17 -12.69 -0.50
CA THR A 348 16.41 -13.41 -0.23
C THR A 348 17.24 -12.69 0.84
N TYR A 349 17.43 -11.38 0.71
CA TYR A 349 18.15 -10.57 1.70
C TYR A 349 17.54 -10.72 3.10
N PHE A 350 16.24 -10.42 3.26
CA PHE A 350 15.58 -10.40 4.58
C PHE A 350 15.51 -11.78 5.23
N ILE A 351 15.40 -12.86 4.43
CA ILE A 351 15.51 -14.22 4.94
C ILE A 351 16.93 -14.47 5.48
N VAL A 352 17.97 -14.16 4.69
CA VAL A 352 19.35 -14.40 5.10
C VAL A 352 19.74 -13.52 6.30
N SER A 353 19.45 -12.23 6.25
CA SER A 353 19.79 -11.28 7.34
C SER A 353 19.05 -11.63 8.63
N GLY A 354 17.77 -12.01 8.55
CA GLY A 354 16.99 -12.42 9.72
C GLY A 354 17.52 -13.69 10.38
N GLU A 355 17.99 -14.66 9.60
CA GLU A 355 18.62 -15.87 10.12
C GLU A 355 20.01 -15.61 10.71
N ILE A 356 20.79 -14.70 10.11
CA ILE A 356 22.05 -14.22 10.71
C ILE A 356 21.76 -13.53 12.05
N GLU A 357 20.79 -12.62 12.11
CA GLU A 357 20.41 -11.94 13.35
C GLU A 357 19.94 -12.94 14.41
N GLY A 358 19.07 -13.89 14.02
CA GLY A 358 18.58 -14.97 14.89
C GLY A 358 19.68 -15.90 15.40
N SER A 359 20.79 -16.03 14.66
CA SER A 359 21.97 -16.78 15.10
C SER A 359 22.68 -16.15 16.31
N ARG A 360 22.56 -14.83 16.46
CA ARG A 360 23.32 -13.98 17.39
C ARG A 360 24.84 -14.01 17.17
N VAL A 361 25.27 -14.36 15.96
CA VAL A 361 26.68 -14.26 15.52
C VAL A 361 26.81 -13.02 14.64
N PRO A 362 27.50 -11.96 15.10
CA PRO A 362 27.76 -10.78 14.29
C PRO A 362 28.44 -11.17 12.98
N SER A 363 27.94 -10.67 11.85
CA SER A 363 28.42 -11.06 10.52
C SER A 363 28.36 -9.91 9.53
N TRP A 364 29.26 -9.95 8.55
CA TRP A 364 29.23 -9.11 7.35
C TRP A 364 28.40 -9.80 6.28
N LEU A 365 27.36 -9.13 5.76
CA LEU A 365 26.54 -9.65 4.67
C LEU A 365 26.75 -8.82 3.40
N LEU A 366 27.30 -9.45 2.37
CA LEU A 366 27.51 -8.88 1.06
C LEU A 366 26.26 -9.07 0.20
N ILE A 367 25.69 -7.98 -0.29
CA ILE A 367 24.52 -7.98 -1.15
C ILE A 367 24.97 -7.60 -2.54
N MET A 368 24.95 -8.54 -3.47
CA MET A 368 25.33 -8.31 -4.86
C MET A 368 24.10 -8.03 -5.72
N ASP A 369 24.18 -7.04 -6.61
CA ASP A 369 23.11 -6.72 -7.54
C ASP A 369 22.95 -7.84 -8.58
N THR A 370 21.77 -8.48 -8.58
CA THR A 370 21.38 -9.48 -9.57
C THR A 370 20.12 -9.07 -10.31
N GLU A 371 19.82 -7.76 -10.32
CA GLU A 371 18.56 -7.18 -10.80
C GLU A 371 17.33 -7.72 -10.06
N GLY A 372 17.49 -7.97 -8.76
CA GLY A 372 16.41 -8.46 -7.90
C GLY A 372 16.03 -9.92 -8.11
N LEU A 373 16.95 -10.73 -8.63
CA LEU A 373 16.74 -12.16 -8.81
C LEU A 373 17.19 -12.96 -7.58
N SER A 374 16.41 -13.97 -7.21
CA SER A 374 16.80 -14.94 -6.16
C SER A 374 18.11 -15.65 -6.52
N VAL A 375 18.81 -16.21 -5.53
CA VAL A 375 20.09 -16.93 -5.73
C VAL A 375 20.05 -17.91 -6.90
N MET A 376 19.07 -18.82 -6.93
CA MET A 376 18.99 -19.84 -7.98
C MET A 376 18.65 -19.24 -9.34
N THR A 377 17.78 -18.22 -9.38
CA THR A 377 17.40 -17.55 -10.63
C THR A 377 18.58 -16.76 -11.20
N ALA A 378 19.30 -16.03 -10.34
CA ALA A 378 20.47 -15.25 -10.72
C ALA A 378 21.61 -16.16 -11.20
N TRP A 379 21.86 -17.26 -10.51
CA TRP A 379 22.83 -18.28 -10.93
C TRP A 379 22.47 -18.86 -12.29
N ALA A 380 21.22 -19.31 -12.49
CA ALA A 380 20.76 -19.86 -13.76
C ALA A 380 20.82 -18.85 -14.91
N ALA A 381 20.67 -17.55 -14.61
CA ALA A 381 20.79 -16.46 -15.58
C ALA A 381 22.24 -15.98 -15.81
N GLY A 382 23.24 -16.58 -15.15
CA GLY A 382 24.64 -16.15 -15.23
C GLY A 382 24.94 -14.82 -14.53
N LYS A 383 24.00 -14.30 -13.73
CA LYS A 383 24.15 -13.06 -12.94
C LYS A 383 24.70 -13.30 -11.54
N PHE A 384 24.87 -14.57 -11.15
CA PHE A 384 25.52 -14.98 -9.92
C PHE A 384 26.52 -16.11 -10.21
N SER A 385 27.57 -15.79 -10.98
CA SER A 385 28.69 -16.69 -11.31
C SER A 385 29.93 -16.34 -10.50
N GLY A 386 30.92 -17.24 -10.46
CA GLY A 386 32.17 -17.04 -9.72
C GLY A 386 32.90 -15.77 -10.15
N ASP A 387 33.00 -15.53 -11.47
CA ASP A 387 33.57 -14.30 -12.04
C ASP A 387 32.93 -13.03 -11.49
N VAL A 388 31.60 -12.95 -11.55
CA VAL A 388 30.85 -11.75 -11.17
C VAL A 388 30.91 -11.52 -9.65
N VAL A 389 30.75 -12.60 -8.87
CA VAL A 389 30.86 -12.57 -7.41
C VAL A 389 32.27 -12.17 -6.98
N GLY A 390 33.30 -12.74 -7.59
CA GLY A 390 34.71 -12.42 -7.31
C GLY A 390 35.05 -10.96 -7.59
N ILE A 391 34.60 -10.44 -8.74
CA ILE A 391 34.76 -9.01 -9.09
C ILE A 391 34.07 -8.11 -8.06
N PHE A 392 32.86 -8.45 -7.62
CA PHE A 392 32.15 -7.69 -6.60
C PHE A 392 32.89 -7.68 -5.26
N VAL A 393 33.32 -8.85 -4.77
CA VAL A 393 34.07 -8.99 -3.50
C VAL A 393 35.35 -8.15 -3.52
N LYS A 394 36.07 -8.11 -4.65
CA LYS A 394 37.27 -7.27 -4.81
C LYS A 394 36.98 -5.78 -4.73
N LYS A 395 35.79 -5.35 -5.17
CA LYS A 395 35.44 -3.92 -5.33
C LYS A 395 34.65 -3.34 -4.16
N CYS A 396 33.90 -4.16 -3.42
CA CYS A 396 32.96 -3.68 -2.41
C CYS A 396 33.64 -3.15 -1.13
N GLY A 397 34.94 -3.41 -0.94
CA GLY A 397 35.73 -2.93 0.19
C GLY A 397 35.70 -3.84 1.42
N ILE A 398 35.19 -5.07 1.30
CA ILE A 398 35.10 -6.00 2.44
C ILE A 398 36.48 -6.41 2.96
N ALA A 399 37.49 -6.49 2.09
CA ALA A 399 38.85 -6.86 2.47
C ALA A 399 39.51 -5.89 3.47
N ASP A 400 39.04 -4.65 3.53
CA ASP A 400 39.54 -3.63 4.48
C ASP A 400 38.85 -3.72 5.86
N LYS A 401 37.80 -4.55 5.98
CA LYS A 401 36.98 -4.69 7.20
C LYS A 401 37.25 -5.98 7.98
N ILE A 402 38.02 -6.91 7.42
CA ILE A 402 38.24 -8.25 7.99
C ILE A 402 39.73 -8.60 8.05
N ALA A 403 40.12 -9.39 9.05
CA ALA A 403 41.48 -9.90 9.25
C ALA A 403 41.72 -11.25 8.57
N HIS A 404 40.65 -11.90 8.08
CA HIS A 404 40.70 -13.18 7.38
C HIS A 404 40.29 -13.02 5.91
N LYS A 405 40.54 -14.04 5.08
CA LYS A 405 40.03 -14.10 3.70
C LYS A 405 39.15 -15.34 3.56
N LYS A 406 37.93 -15.26 4.10
CA LYS A 406 36.95 -16.35 4.05
C LYS A 406 35.60 -15.80 3.65
N ILE A 407 34.88 -16.49 2.78
CA ILE A 407 33.55 -16.09 2.34
C ILE A 407 32.62 -17.30 2.26
N VAL A 408 31.42 -17.16 2.81
CA VAL A 408 30.37 -18.18 2.76
C VAL A 408 29.44 -17.89 1.58
N ILE A 409 29.36 -18.81 0.63
CA ILE A 409 28.44 -18.75 -0.51
C ILE A 409 27.17 -19.57 -0.24
N PRO A 410 26.02 -19.23 -0.85
CA PRO A 410 24.81 -20.02 -0.70
C PRO A 410 24.98 -21.46 -1.22
N GLY A 411 24.47 -22.45 -0.49
CA GLY A 411 24.66 -23.86 -0.87
C GLY A 411 24.02 -24.27 -2.20
N TYR A 412 23.00 -23.54 -2.67
CA TYR A 412 22.43 -23.73 -4.02
C TYR A 412 23.32 -23.19 -5.14
N ALA A 413 24.26 -22.30 -4.82
CA ALA A 413 25.25 -21.76 -5.74
C ALA A 413 26.62 -22.43 -5.55
N ALA A 414 26.70 -23.59 -4.88
CA ALA A 414 27.97 -24.27 -4.59
C ALA A 414 28.82 -24.55 -5.84
N SER A 415 28.20 -24.69 -7.02
CA SER A 415 28.90 -24.91 -8.29
C SER A 415 29.79 -23.75 -8.73
N ILE A 416 29.60 -22.53 -8.19
CA ILE A 416 30.45 -21.38 -8.54
C ILE A 416 31.79 -21.40 -7.81
N SER A 417 32.00 -22.32 -6.86
CA SER A 417 33.17 -22.26 -5.97
C SER A 417 34.50 -22.35 -6.72
N GLY A 418 34.59 -23.17 -7.77
CA GLY A 418 35.82 -23.30 -8.57
C GLY A 418 36.19 -21.99 -9.27
N ASP A 419 35.26 -21.43 -10.05
CA ASP A 419 35.46 -20.14 -10.73
C ASP A 419 35.75 -19.01 -9.72
N LEU A 420 35.11 -19.06 -8.55
CA LEU A 420 35.32 -18.07 -7.48
C LEU A 420 36.70 -18.22 -6.81
N GLU A 421 37.22 -19.44 -6.65
CA GLU A 421 38.59 -19.69 -6.19
C GLU A 421 39.63 -19.15 -7.19
N GLU A 422 39.37 -19.23 -8.49
CA GLU A 422 40.24 -18.63 -9.52
C GLU A 422 40.26 -17.10 -9.43
N GLU A 423 39.08 -16.48 -9.21
CA GLU A 423 39.00 -15.03 -9.03
C GLU A 423 39.57 -14.57 -7.69
N LEU A 424 39.40 -15.34 -6.62
CA LEU A 424 39.83 -14.99 -5.27
C LEU A 424 40.85 -16.01 -4.73
N PRO A 425 42.07 -16.10 -5.30
CA PRO A 425 43.02 -17.18 -5.00
C PRO A 425 43.53 -17.19 -3.56
N ASP A 426 43.43 -16.07 -2.85
CA ASP A 426 43.81 -15.96 -1.44
C ASP A 426 42.63 -16.16 -0.47
N TRP A 427 41.42 -16.43 -0.97
CA TRP A 427 40.22 -16.59 -0.16
C TRP A 427 39.83 -18.05 -0.01
N GLU A 428 39.43 -18.44 1.20
CA GLU A 428 38.77 -19.71 1.48
C GLU A 428 37.27 -19.58 1.15
N ILE A 429 36.80 -20.35 0.16
CA ILE A 429 35.39 -20.39 -0.23
C ILE A 429 34.68 -21.47 0.58
N ILE A 430 33.73 -21.05 1.42
CA ILE A 430 32.95 -21.93 2.28
C ILE A 430 31.57 -22.12 1.66
N ILE A 431 31.17 -23.36 1.43
CA ILE A 431 29.82 -23.69 0.96
C ILE A 431 28.88 -23.67 2.16
N GLY A 432 28.03 -22.64 2.22
CA GLY A 432 26.98 -22.53 3.23
C GLY A 432 25.82 -23.51 3.01
N PRO A 433 24.81 -23.48 3.88
CA PRO A 433 23.63 -24.32 3.71
C PRO A 433 22.82 -23.94 2.47
N ARG A 434 22.04 -24.90 1.97
CA ARG A 434 21.06 -24.66 0.89
C ARG A 434 19.87 -23.85 1.37
N ASP A 435 19.46 -24.06 2.62
CA ASP A 435 18.33 -23.37 3.24
C ASP A 435 18.84 -22.39 4.30
N ALA A 436 18.31 -21.17 4.29
CA ALA A 436 18.72 -20.12 5.20
C ALA A 436 18.42 -20.44 6.67
N SER A 437 17.39 -21.24 6.96
CA SER A 437 17.05 -21.69 8.34
C SER A 437 18.17 -22.48 9.03
N LEU A 438 19.18 -22.93 8.27
CA LEU A 438 20.35 -23.64 8.79
C LEU A 438 21.55 -22.71 9.02
N ILE A 439 21.48 -21.45 8.60
CA ILE A 439 22.52 -20.42 8.86
C ILE A 439 22.82 -20.30 10.36
N PRO A 440 21.83 -20.28 11.28
CA PRO A 440 22.13 -20.14 12.71
C PRO A 440 23.02 -21.24 13.27
N LYS A 441 22.86 -22.47 12.78
CA LYS A 441 23.71 -23.60 13.16
C LYS A 441 25.08 -23.47 12.49
N SER A 442 25.11 -23.23 11.19
CA SER A 442 26.35 -23.12 10.41
C SER A 442 27.27 -22.01 10.93
N LEU A 443 26.73 -20.84 11.30
CA LEU A 443 27.54 -19.74 11.82
C LEU A 443 28.16 -20.05 13.19
N LYS A 444 27.44 -20.76 14.06
CA LYS A 444 27.96 -21.18 15.37
C LYS A 444 29.06 -22.25 15.27
N GLU A 445 29.15 -22.94 14.15
CA GLU A 445 30.24 -23.89 13.85
C GLU A 445 31.44 -23.20 13.20
N LEU A 446 31.24 -22.01 12.62
CA LEU A 446 32.27 -21.20 11.95
C LEU A 446 32.93 -20.15 12.86
N ALA A 447 32.18 -19.64 13.85
CA ALA A 447 32.65 -18.75 14.91
C ALA A 447 33.31 -19.56 16.04
#